data_AF-A0A6A6S820-F1
#
_entry.id   AF-A0A6A6S820-F1
#
_cell.length_a   1.000
_cell.length_b   1.000
_cell.length_c   1.000
_cell.angle_alpha   90.00
_cell.angle_beta   90.00
_cell.angle_gamma   90.00
#
_symmetry.space_group_name_H-M   'P 1'
#
loop_
_entity.id
_entity.type
_entity.pdbx_description
1 polymer ?
#
loop_
_entity_poly.entity_id
_entity_poly.type
_entity_poly.pdbx_seq_one_letter_code
_entity_poly.pdbx_strand_id
1 'polypeptide(L)' 'MCRADPMIITMRWGESGAIPLANATNPHECVNWDVYNNWAGERKVDVFQKGYLVHPKLGLSFPEGHGSKLGLTFEREDQ' A
#
# COMPACT_ATOMS: atom_id res chain seq x y z
N MET A 1 1.12 -4.64 19.70
CA MET A 1 2.08 -5.02 18.64
C MET A 1 3.36 -5.48 19.32
N CYS A 2 3.76 -6.74 19.15
CA CYS A 2 4.96 -7.26 19.82
C CYS A 2 6.26 -6.71 19.21
N ARG A 3 6.29 -6.36 17.92
CA ARG A 3 7.48 -6.02 17.10
C ARG A 3 7.08 -5.37 15.76
N ALA A 4 8.08 -4.89 15.00
CA ALA A 4 7.89 -4.45 13.62
C ALA A 4 7.61 -5.66 12.72
N ASP A 5 6.87 -5.42 11.65
CA ASP A 5 6.58 -6.42 10.64
C ASP A 5 7.13 -5.95 9.29
N PRO A 6 8.20 -6.60 8.77
CA PRO A 6 8.80 -6.24 7.50
C PRO A 6 8.08 -6.89 6.31
N MET A 7 6.92 -7.52 6.53
CA MET A 7 6.14 -8.14 5.46
C MET A 7 5.89 -7.15 4.31
N ILE A 8 6.17 -7.62 3.10
CA ILE A 8 5.91 -6.86 1.88
C ILE A 8 4.43 -6.98 1.55
N ILE A 9 3.68 -5.89 1.68
CA ILE A 9 2.29 -5.81 1.23
C ILE A 9 2.31 -5.53 -0.28
N THR A 10 1.82 -6.49 -1.08
CA THR A 10 1.61 -6.24 -2.50
C THR A 10 0.35 -5.42 -2.69
N MET A 11 0.35 -4.55 -3.69
CA MET A 11 -0.80 -3.72 -4.02
C MET A 11 -1.23 -3.96 -5.47
N ARG A 12 -2.54 -3.91 -5.73
CA ARG A 12 -3.11 -4.04 -7.08
C ARG A 12 -4.10 -2.92 -7.37
N TRP A 13 -4.37 -2.65 -8.64
CA TRP A 13 -5.44 -1.75 -9.03
C TRP A 13 -6.80 -2.46 -8.91
N GLY A 14 -7.74 -1.84 -8.21
CA GLY A 14 -9.16 -2.22 -8.23
C GLY A 14 -9.87 -1.57 -9.41
N GLU A 15 -11.09 -2.01 -9.72
CA GLU A 15 -11.84 -1.44 -10.84
C GLU A 15 -12.58 -0.15 -10.48
N SER A 16 -12.96 -0.01 -9.21
CA SER A 16 -13.85 1.07 -8.76
C SER A 16 -13.11 2.28 -8.18
N GLY A 17 -11.79 2.17 -7.97
CA GLY A 17 -11.01 3.17 -7.25
C GLY A 17 -9.64 3.43 -7.87
N ALA A 18 -9.25 4.70 -7.87
CA ALA A 18 -7.90 5.12 -8.26
C ALA A 18 -6.87 4.87 -7.15
N ILE A 19 -7.29 4.45 -5.95
CA ILE A 19 -6.40 4.06 -4.84
C ILE A 19 -6.16 2.55 -4.92
N PRO A 20 -4.89 2.09 -4.89
CA PRO A 20 -4.59 0.67 -5.00
C PRO A 20 -5.00 -0.11 -3.75
N LEU A 21 -5.28 -1.39 -3.94
CA LEU A 21 -5.78 -2.32 -2.93
C LEU A 21 -4.63 -3.17 -2.41
N ALA A 22 -4.49 -3.26 -1.09
CA ALA A 22 -3.48 -4.05 -0.42
C ALA A 22 -3.90 -5.53 -0.32
N ASN A 23 -2.99 -6.44 -0.65
CA ASN A 23 -3.09 -7.85 -0.29
C ASN A 23 -2.29 -8.10 0.99
N ALA A 24 -3.01 -8.42 2.07
CA ALA A 24 -2.47 -8.62 3.41
C ALA A 24 -2.44 -10.11 3.83
N THR A 25 -2.34 -11.03 2.88
CA THR A 25 -2.33 -12.48 3.16
C THR A 25 -0.93 -13.07 3.38
N ASN A 26 0.11 -12.25 3.26
CA ASN A 26 1.50 -12.69 3.32
C ASN A 26 1.91 -13.10 4.74
N PRO A 27 2.84 -14.08 4.88
CA PRO A 27 3.36 -14.48 6.18
C PRO A 27 4.02 -13.31 6.93
N HIS A 28 3.78 -13.24 8.23
CA HIS A 28 4.27 -12.18 9.10
C HIS A 28 5.45 -12.66 9.95
N GLU A 29 6.49 -11.85 10.06
CA GLU A 29 7.64 -12.08 10.95
C GLU A 29 7.87 -10.88 11.87
N CYS A 30 8.27 -11.14 13.11
CA CYS A 30 8.41 -10.11 14.13
C CYS A 30 9.89 -9.70 14.31
N VAL A 31 10.24 -8.46 13.95
CA VAL A 31 11.63 -7.94 14.02
C VAL A 31 11.79 -6.72 14.94
N ASN A 32 13.02 -6.36 15.28
CA ASN A 32 13.31 -5.19 16.12
C ASN A 32 12.91 -3.87 15.39
N TRP A 33 12.20 -2.98 16.08
CA TRP A 33 11.72 -1.72 15.53
C TRP A 33 12.82 -0.75 15.11
N ASP A 34 13.90 -0.63 15.88
CA ASP A 34 14.97 0.32 15.60
C ASP A 34 15.72 -0.08 14.32
N VAL A 35 16.01 -1.38 14.16
CA VAL A 35 16.61 -1.93 12.95
C VAL A 35 15.71 -1.69 11.74
N TYR A 36 14.41 -2.00 11.87
CA TYR A 36 13.45 -1.83 10.80
C TYR A 36 13.29 -0.36 10.38
N ASN A 37 13.12 0.54 11.35
CA ASN A 37 12.90 1.96 11.07
C ASN A 37 14.11 2.62 10.41
N ASN A 38 15.33 2.25 10.80
CA ASN A 38 16.55 2.73 10.14
C ASN A 38 16.60 2.24 8.69
N TRP A 39 16.39 0.94 8.46
CA TRP A 39 16.39 0.35 7.12
C TRP A 39 15.28 0.93 6.21
N ALA A 40 14.06 1.06 6.74
CA ALA A 40 12.90 1.57 6.01
C ALA A 40 13.01 3.08 5.77
N GLY A 41 13.57 3.82 6.72
CA GLY A 41 13.74 5.27 6.63
C GLY A 41 14.61 5.72 5.45
N GLU A 42 15.66 4.96 5.14
CA GLU A 42 16.53 5.17 3.96
C GLU A 42 15.85 4.84 2.63
N ARG A 43 14.77 4.05 2.66
CA ARG A 43 14.10 3.47 1.47
C ARG A 43 12.68 4.00 1.27
N LYS A 44 12.21 4.87 2.15
CA LYS A 44 10.86 5.43 2.08
C LYS A 44 10.75 6.35 0.86
N VAL A 45 9.59 6.32 0.24
CA VAL A 45 9.20 7.19 -0.87
C VAL A 45 7.92 7.91 -0.48
N ASP A 46 7.74 9.14 -0.97
CA ASP A 46 6.50 9.88 -0.78
C ASP A 46 5.48 9.48 -1.84
N VAL A 47 4.65 8.49 -1.52
CA VAL A 47 3.58 8.01 -2.40
C VAL A 47 2.44 9.01 -2.56
N PHE A 48 2.40 10.07 -1.74
CA PHE A 48 1.44 11.18 -1.86
C PHE A 48 2.00 12.31 -2.74
N GLN A 49 3.20 12.18 -3.29
CA GLN A 49 3.62 13.07 -4.35
C GLN A 49 2.69 12.91 -5.56
N LYS A 50 2.20 14.03 -6.09
CA LYS A 50 1.32 14.04 -7.27
C LYS A 50 1.98 13.28 -8.43
N GLY A 51 1.25 12.32 -8.98
CA GLY A 51 1.71 11.50 -10.11
C GLY A 51 2.59 10.29 -9.73
N TYR A 52 2.87 10.05 -8.45
CA TYR A 52 3.62 8.87 -8.02
C TYR A 52 2.82 7.58 -8.23
N LEU A 53 1.52 7.63 -7.92
CA LEU A 53 0.56 6.56 -8.14
C LEU A 53 -0.47 7.03 -9.17
N VAL A 54 -0.54 6.32 -10.30
CA VAL A 54 -1.46 6.60 -11.40
C VAL A 54 -2.17 5.31 -11.80
N HIS A 55 -3.47 5.26 -11.55
CA HIS A 55 -4.32 4.19 -12.00
C HIS A 55 -4.44 4.24 -13.55
N PRO A 56 -4.25 3.13 -14.28
CA PRO A 56 -4.25 3.12 -15.75
C PRO A 56 -5.50 3.69 -16.43
N LYS A 57 -6.70 3.43 -15.85
CA LYS A 57 -7.99 3.94 -16.34
C LYS A 57 -8.50 5.22 -15.63
N LEU A 58 -8.38 5.29 -14.30
CA LEU A 58 -9.00 6.33 -13.47
C LEU A 58 -8.09 7.53 -13.16
N GLY A 59 -6.81 7.49 -13.58
CA GLY A 59 -5.88 8.60 -13.40
C GLY A 59 -5.24 8.66 -12.02
N LEU A 60 -4.98 9.86 -11.53
CA LEU A 60 -4.17 10.09 -10.33
C LEU A 60 -4.80 9.50 -9.06
N SER A 61 -3.99 8.83 -8.24
CA SER A 61 -4.44 8.36 -6.91
C SER A 61 -4.44 9.48 -5.87
N PHE A 62 -3.62 10.52 -6.04
CA PHE A 62 -3.52 11.67 -5.13
C PHE A 62 -3.21 12.97 -5.91
N PRO A 63 -3.79 14.12 -5.48
CA PRO A 63 -4.81 14.26 -4.44
C PRO A 63 -6.24 13.90 -4.89
N GLU A 64 -6.46 13.71 -6.18
CA GLU A 64 -7.80 13.62 -6.76
C GLU A 64 -8.41 12.21 -6.75
N GLY A 65 -7.63 11.18 -6.38
CA GLY A 65 -8.07 9.79 -6.42
C GLY A 65 -9.15 9.46 -5.39
N HIS A 66 -10.09 8.60 -5.80
CA HIS A 66 -11.16 8.08 -4.95
C HIS A 66 -10.97 6.57 -4.71
N GLY A 67 -11.21 6.10 -3.49
CA GLY A 67 -11.13 4.69 -3.11
C GLY A 67 -11.12 4.51 -1.59
N SER A 68 -10.86 3.30 -1.11
CA SER A 68 -10.64 3.07 0.32
C SER A 68 -9.41 3.85 0.78
N LYS A 69 -9.56 4.73 1.78
CA LYS A 69 -8.44 5.52 2.33
C LYS A 69 -7.31 4.65 2.90
N LEU A 70 -7.62 3.41 3.26
CA LEU A 70 -6.65 2.44 3.78
C LEU A 70 -6.12 1.49 2.69
N GLY A 71 -6.64 1.57 1.45
CA GLY A 71 -6.39 0.56 0.42
C GLY A 71 -6.95 -0.81 0.79
N LEU A 72 -7.82 -0.89 1.80
CA LEU A 72 -8.46 -2.12 2.26
C LEU A 72 -9.93 -2.07 1.83
N THR A 73 -10.30 -2.92 0.90
CA THR A 73 -11.69 -3.10 0.45
C THR A 73 -11.90 -4.57 0.12
N PHE A 74 -13.15 -5.04 0.24
CA PHE A 74 -13.55 -6.40 -0.12
C PHE A 74 -13.87 -6.54 -1.61
N GLU A 75 -13.23 -5.75 -2.48
CA GLU A 75 -13.28 -6.02 -3.92
C GLU A 75 -12.65 -7.39 -4.14
N ARG A 76 -13.52 -8.36 -4.41
CA ARG A 76 -13.20 -9.76 -4.66
C ARG A 76 -12.04 -9.91 -5.65
N GLU A 77 -11.13 -10.83 -5.34
CA GLU A 77 -9.96 -11.19 -6.17
C GLU A 77 -10.34 -12.08 -7.36
N ASP A 78 -11.62 -12.35 -7.57
CA ASP A 78 -12.18 -13.29 -8.55
C ASP A 78 -12.97 -12.61 -9.67
N GLN A 79 -12.22 -12.17 -10.70
CA GLN A 79 -12.47 -12.60 -12.08
C GLN A 79 -11.17 -13.14 -12.68
#